data_AF-A0A0C6EWK9-F1
#
_entry.id   AF-A0A0C6EWK9-F1
#
_cell.length_a   1.000
_cell.length_b   1.000
_cell.length_c   1.000
_cell.angle_alpha   90.00
_cell.angle_beta   90.00
_cell.angle_gamma   90.00
#
_symmetry.space_group_name_H-M   'P 1'
#
loop_
_entity.id
_entity.type
_entity.pdbx_description
1 polymer ?
#
loop_
_entity_poly.entity_id
_entity_poly.type
_entity_poly.pdbx_seq_one_letter_code
_entity_poly.pdbx_strand_id
1 'polypeptide(L)'
;MQDILVVGLTILFGVIYHAGSFRDLLWNQYHKRVKDNIKEELLRPFMNEFDDNQQSIIKSGNKLMNIFYSFIDNDRSLSEKANRVRFNGLIWTSSVDATIIAAFGSFIFLIRFIVNKDGYAICMCIILVVLSLFCWYLVELTTRKHIALSNEQLEAIIQLHRSDLGEKIRVLI
;
A
#
# COMPACT_ATOMS: atom_id res chain seq x y z
N MET A 1 -30.30 -21.24 18.78
CA MET A 1 -30.10 -19.90 19.41
C MET A 1 -28.65 -19.43 19.27
N GLN A 2 -27.67 -20.30 19.54
CA GLN A 2 -26.23 -19.99 19.38
C GLN A 2 -25.83 -19.70 17.93
N ASP A 3 -26.36 -20.43 16.93
CA ASP A 3 -26.04 -20.17 15.51
C ASP A 3 -26.56 -18.80 15.03
N ILE A 4 -27.70 -18.36 15.56
CA ILE A 4 -28.28 -17.04 15.24
C ILE A 4 -27.37 -15.92 15.76
N LEU A 5 -26.76 -16.10 16.94
CA LEU A 5 -25.78 -15.15 17.47
C LEU A 5 -24.51 -15.09 16.61
N VAL A 6 -23.99 -16.24 16.15
CA VAL A 6 -22.81 -16.29 15.29
C VAL A 6 -23.08 -15.63 13.94
N VAL A 7 -24.23 -15.93 13.31
CA VAL A 7 -24.65 -15.28 12.06
C VAL A 7 -24.80 -13.77 12.23
N GLY A 8 -25.43 -13.33 13.34
CA GLY A 8 -25.56 -11.92 13.67
C GLY A 8 -24.20 -11.22 13.81
N LEU A 9 -23.24 -11.86 14.48
CA LEU A 9 -21.87 -11.36 14.60
C LEU A 9 -21.15 -11.32 13.25
N THR A 10 -21.30 -12.33 12.40
CA THR A 10 -20.70 -12.34 11.06
C THR A 10 -21.22 -11.18 10.21
N ILE A 11 -22.53 -10.92 10.24
CA ILE A 11 -23.14 -9.77 9.54
C ILE A 11 -22.61 -8.46 10.12
N LEU A 12 -22.57 -8.33 11.45
CA LEU A 12 -22.05 -7.13 12.12
C LEU A 12 -20.59 -6.86 11.74
N PHE A 13 -19.72 -7.88 11.77
CA PHE A 13 -18.32 -7.74 11.36
C PHE A 13 -18.17 -7.44 9.87
N GLY A 14 -19.02 -8.02 9.01
CA GLY A 14 -19.07 -7.68 7.59
C GLY A 14 -19.44 -6.20 7.37
N VAL A 15 -20.43 -5.69 8.11
CA VAL A 15 -20.83 -4.28 8.05
C VAL A 15 -19.73 -3.37 8.60
N ILE A 16 -19.10 -3.72 9.73
CA ILE A 16 -17.97 -2.98 10.30
C ILE A 16 -16.79 -2.94 9.33
N TYR A 17 -16.47 -4.07 8.69
CA TYR A 17 -15.41 -4.14 7.69
C TYR A 17 -15.72 -3.26 6.47
N HIS A 18 -16.96 -3.27 5.98
CA HIS A 18 -17.36 -2.45 4.84
C HIS A 18 -17.45 -0.96 5.17
N ALA A 19 -17.98 -0.60 6.35
CA ALA A 19 -18.18 0.77 6.78
C ALA A 19 -16.90 1.41 7.35
N GLY A 20 -15.97 0.61 7.85
CA GLY A 20 -14.74 1.08 8.49
C GLY A 20 -13.56 1.19 7.53
N SER A 21 -12.77 2.25 7.69
CA SER A 21 -11.48 2.46 7.03
C SER A 21 -10.35 1.58 7.59
N PHE A 22 -10.63 0.32 7.96
CA PHE A 22 -9.61 -0.59 8.52
C PHE A 22 -8.48 -0.87 7.51
N ARG A 23 -8.83 -0.91 6.22
CA ARG A 23 -7.86 -0.95 5.13
C ARG A 23 -6.89 0.21 5.20
N ASP A 24 -7.39 1.43 5.38
CA ASP A 24 -6.56 2.63 5.39
C ASP A 24 -5.59 2.64 6.58
N LEU A 25 -5.98 2.09 7.73
CA LEU A 25 -5.11 1.99 8.90
C LEU A 25 -3.82 1.21 8.58
N LEU A 26 -3.94 0.04 7.94
CA LEU A 26 -2.78 -0.76 7.53
C LEU A 26 -2.10 -0.16 6.29
N TRP A 27 -2.88 0.21 5.28
CA TRP A 27 -2.40 0.69 3.99
C TRP A 27 -1.60 1.99 4.06
N ASN A 28 -2.05 2.97 4.85
CA ASN A 28 -1.49 4.31 4.85
C ASN A 28 0.00 4.34 5.18
N GLN A 29 0.46 3.49 6.10
CA GLN A 29 1.87 3.42 6.46
C GLN A 29 2.73 2.99 5.27
N TYR A 30 2.37 1.88 4.61
CA TYR A 30 3.13 1.34 3.49
C TYR A 30 3.04 2.23 2.25
N HIS A 31 1.84 2.74 1.97
CA HIS A 31 1.61 3.64 0.85
C HIS A 31 2.37 4.96 1.02
N LYS A 32 2.37 5.54 2.22
CA LYS A 32 3.16 6.72 2.54
C LYS A 32 4.65 6.46 2.34
N ARG A 33 5.18 5.32 2.81
CA ARG A 33 6.58 4.93 2.62
C ARG A 33 7.00 4.91 1.14
N VAL A 34 6.16 4.33 0.27
CA VAL A 34 6.41 4.33 -1.18
C VAL A 34 6.39 5.76 -1.75
N LYS A 35 5.36 6.54 -1.43
CA LYS A 35 5.22 7.92 -1.94
C LYS A 35 6.39 8.80 -1.51
N ASP A 36 6.77 8.72 -0.24
CA ASP A 36 7.86 9.52 0.32
C ASP A 36 9.20 9.14 -0.33
N ASN A 37 9.44 7.85 -0.56
CA ASN A 37 10.61 7.39 -1.33
C ASN A 37 10.63 7.97 -2.75
N ILE A 38 9.52 7.90 -3.49
CA ILE A 38 9.44 8.44 -4.86
C ILE A 38 9.73 9.94 -4.87
N LYS A 39 9.13 10.69 -3.94
CA LYS A 39 9.36 12.14 -3.81
C LYS A 39 10.81 12.47 -3.50
N GLU A 40 11.42 11.73 -2.57
CA GLU A 40 12.81 11.93 -2.18
C GLU A 40 13.74 11.70 -3.37
N GLU A 41 13.59 10.55 -4.04
CA GLU A 41 14.43 10.15 -5.17
C GLU A 41 14.25 11.06 -6.39
N LEU A 42 13.05 11.59 -6.65
CA LEU A 42 12.81 12.59 -7.71
C LEU A 42 13.52 13.91 -7.45
N LEU A 43 13.50 14.38 -6.20
CA LEU A 43 14.09 15.68 -5.85
C LEU A 43 15.60 15.59 -5.64
N ARG A 44 16.13 14.41 -5.26
CA ARG A 44 17.54 14.19 -4.93
C ARG A 44 18.53 14.85 -5.90
N PRO A 45 18.37 14.79 -7.24
CA PRO A 45 19.32 15.40 -8.18
C PRO A 45 19.33 16.94 -8.18
N PHE A 46 18.32 17.58 -7.59
CA PHE A 46 18.09 19.04 -7.59
C PHE A 46 18.09 19.64 -6.18
N MET A 47 18.40 18.86 -5.13
CA MET A 47 18.34 19.36 -3.75
C MET A 47 19.21 20.60 -3.52
N ASN A 48 20.36 20.71 -4.19
CA ASN A 48 21.24 21.87 -4.07
C ASN A 48 20.71 23.14 -4.77
N GLU A 49 19.63 23.03 -5.55
CA GLU A 49 19.02 24.17 -6.26
C GLU A 49 17.92 24.86 -5.43
N PHE A 50 17.49 24.26 -4.32
CA PHE A 50 16.36 24.73 -3.52
C PHE A 50 16.68 24.77 -2.02
N ASP A 51 16.22 25.81 -1.33
CA ASP A 51 16.32 25.89 0.13
C ASP A 51 15.35 24.91 0.84
N ASP A 52 15.51 24.72 2.15
CA ASP A 52 14.70 23.77 2.93
C ASP A 52 13.19 24.05 2.87
N ASN A 53 12.80 25.33 2.80
CA ASN A 53 11.40 25.72 2.72
C ASN A 53 10.82 25.38 1.33
N GLN A 54 11.56 25.68 0.26
CA GLN A 54 11.22 25.32 -1.11
C GLN A 54 11.12 23.80 -1.27
N GLN A 55 12.08 23.04 -0.72
CA GLN A 55 12.04 21.58 -0.75
C GLN A 55 10.79 21.03 -0.04
N SER A 56 10.42 21.59 1.11
CA SER A 56 9.18 21.24 1.82
C SER A 56 7.93 21.52 0.98
N ILE A 57 7.87 22.69 0.32
CA ILE A 57 6.76 23.06 -0.57
C ILE A 57 6.65 22.09 -1.76
N ILE A 58 7.77 21.72 -2.37
CA ILE A 58 7.81 20.77 -3.49
C ILE A 58 7.36 19.36 -3.03
N LYS A 59 7.86 18.88 -1.89
CA LYS A 59 7.51 17.56 -1.33
C LYS A 59 6.07 17.52 -0.79
N SER A 60 5.44 18.67 -0.55
CA SER A 60 4.08 18.75 -0.04
C SER A 60 3.03 18.22 -1.03
N GLY A 61 2.00 17.55 -0.52
CA GLY A 61 0.86 17.08 -1.31
C GLY A 61 1.23 16.03 -2.37
N ASN A 62 0.65 16.17 -3.57
CA ASN A 62 0.80 15.20 -4.67
C ASN A 62 1.56 15.79 -5.88
N LYS A 63 2.15 16.98 -5.77
CA LYS A 63 2.80 17.69 -6.90
C LYS A 63 3.85 16.83 -7.61
N LEU A 64 4.84 16.32 -6.86
CA LEU A 64 5.88 15.43 -7.39
C LEU A 64 5.33 14.11 -7.94
N MET A 65 4.26 13.56 -7.34
CA MET A 65 3.64 12.34 -7.85
C MET A 65 2.96 12.57 -9.20
N ASN A 66 2.33 13.72 -9.39
CA ASN A 66 1.73 14.07 -10.68
C ASN A 66 2.80 14.20 -11.78
N ILE A 67 3.96 14.79 -11.44
CA ILE A 67 5.12 14.85 -12.35
C ILE A 67 5.61 13.42 -12.68
N PHE A 68 5.79 12.57 -11.66
CA PHE A 68 6.20 11.19 -11.83
C PHE A 68 5.30 10.42 -12.80
N TYR A 69 3.99 10.47 -12.59
CA TYR A 69 3.04 9.78 -13.46
C TYR A 69 3.00 10.37 -14.87
N SER A 70 3.18 11.69 -15.02
CA SER A 70 3.28 12.30 -16.34
C SER A 70 4.45 11.75 -17.17
N PHE A 71 5.58 11.37 -16.55
CA PHE A 71 6.66 10.71 -17.27
C PHE A 71 6.32 9.26 -17.63
N ILE A 72 5.72 8.51 -16.71
CA ILE A 72 5.33 7.11 -16.94
C ILE A 72 4.34 7.00 -18.10
N ASP A 73 3.37 7.91 -18.15
CA ASP A 73 2.28 7.84 -19.12
C ASP A 73 2.71 8.27 -20.53
N ASN A 74 3.73 9.13 -20.64
CA ASN A 74 4.19 9.68 -21.93
C ASN A 74 5.41 8.95 -22.51
N ASP A 75 6.13 8.14 -21.74
CA ASP A 75 7.27 7.37 -22.22
C ASP A 75 6.95 5.87 -22.32
N ARG A 76 7.04 5.33 -23.54
CA ARG A 76 6.74 3.92 -23.83
C ARG A 76 7.65 2.95 -23.05
N SER A 77 8.92 3.28 -22.85
CA SER A 77 9.87 2.45 -22.10
C SER A 77 9.53 2.40 -20.60
N LEU A 78 9.00 3.49 -20.06
CA LEU A 78 8.52 3.56 -18.66
C LEU A 78 7.17 2.86 -18.49
N SER A 79 6.33 2.90 -19.52
CA SER A 79 5.03 2.21 -19.54
C SER A 79 5.17 0.69 -19.44
N GLU A 80 6.16 0.09 -20.10
CA GLU A 80 6.45 -1.34 -19.95
C GLU A 80 6.89 -1.70 -18.53
N LYS A 81 7.73 -0.85 -17.90
CA LYS A 81 8.12 -1.02 -16.49
C LYS A 81 6.91 -0.84 -15.55
N ALA A 82 5.98 0.06 -15.89
CA ALA A 82 4.77 0.32 -15.11
C ALA A 82 3.86 -0.91 -15.00
N ASN A 83 3.85 -1.80 -16.00
CA ASN A 83 3.11 -3.07 -15.90
C ASN A 83 3.60 -3.95 -14.74
N ARG A 84 4.91 -3.98 -14.48
CA ARG A 84 5.49 -4.73 -13.34
C ARG A 84 5.10 -4.10 -12.01
N VAL A 85 5.13 -2.76 -11.95
CA VAL A 85 4.70 -1.99 -10.78
C VAL A 85 3.22 -2.24 -10.49
N ARG A 86 2.37 -2.22 -11.52
CA ARG A 86 0.93 -2.51 -11.42
C ARG A 86 0.66 -3.93 -10.94
N PHE A 87 1.34 -4.92 -11.51
CA PHE A 87 1.19 -6.32 -11.08
C PHE A 87 1.58 -6.50 -9.61
N ASN A 88 2.72 -5.93 -9.19
CA ASN A 88 3.09 -5.93 -7.77
C ASN A 88 2.07 -5.17 -6.92
N GLY A 89 1.53 -4.05 -7.42
CA GLY A 89 0.49 -3.27 -6.76
C GLY A 89 -0.78 -4.09 -6.49
N LEU A 90 -1.20 -4.93 -7.43
CA LEU A 90 -2.34 -5.84 -7.25
C LEU A 90 -2.09 -6.84 -6.12
N ILE A 91 -0.91 -7.48 -6.08
CA ILE A 91 -0.55 -8.41 -5.02
C ILE A 91 -0.48 -7.69 -3.67
N TRP A 92 0.11 -6.49 -3.66
CA TRP A 92 0.30 -5.68 -2.46
C TRP A 92 -1.03 -5.29 -1.81
N THR A 93 -1.97 -4.72 -2.58
CA THR A 93 -3.28 -4.33 -2.06
C THR A 93 -4.13 -5.55 -1.67
N SER A 94 -4.08 -6.62 -2.47
CA SER A 94 -4.78 -7.87 -2.14
C SER A 94 -4.25 -8.51 -0.85
N SER A 95 -2.94 -8.39 -0.57
CA SER A 95 -2.33 -8.89 0.67
C SER A 95 -2.79 -8.11 1.89
N VAL A 96 -2.99 -6.79 1.76
CA VAL A 96 -3.59 -5.95 2.81
C VAL A 96 -5.03 -6.41 3.08
N ASP A 97 -5.84 -6.56 2.04
CA ASP A 97 -7.23 -6.98 2.17
C ASP A 97 -7.32 -8.38 2.82
N ALA A 98 -6.50 -9.33 2.37
CA ALA A 98 -6.42 -10.69 2.93
C ALA A 98 -5.99 -10.72 4.40
N THR A 99 -5.03 -9.86 4.79
CA THR A 99 -4.59 -9.72 6.19
C THR A 99 -5.76 -9.37 7.10
N ILE A 100 -6.55 -8.38 6.68
CA ILE A 100 -7.66 -7.85 7.47
C ILE A 100 -8.81 -8.86 7.50
N ILE A 101 -9.19 -9.45 6.37
CA ILE A 101 -10.26 -10.45 6.29
C ILE A 101 -9.92 -11.67 7.16
N ALA A 102 -8.68 -12.17 7.09
CA ALA A 102 -8.25 -13.29 7.93
C ALA A 102 -8.23 -12.92 9.42
N ALA A 103 -7.82 -11.71 9.78
CA ALA A 103 -7.86 -11.23 11.16
C ALA A 103 -9.31 -11.20 11.70
N PHE A 104 -10.25 -10.60 10.97
CA PHE A 104 -11.66 -10.58 11.37
C PHE A 104 -12.26 -11.99 11.42
N GLY A 105 -11.97 -12.83 10.43
CA GLY A 105 -12.40 -14.22 10.42
C GLY A 105 -11.91 -14.97 11.67
N SER A 106 -10.64 -14.78 12.06
CA SER A 106 -10.09 -15.42 13.27
C SER A 106 -10.87 -15.01 14.52
N PHE A 107 -11.28 -13.75 14.63
CA PHE A 107 -12.04 -13.25 15.77
C PHE A 107 -13.45 -13.86 15.85
N ILE A 108 -14.11 -14.04 14.70
CA ILE A 108 -15.42 -14.71 14.63
C ILE A 108 -15.29 -16.16 15.12
N PHE A 109 -14.26 -16.89 14.67
CA PHE A 109 -14.02 -18.27 15.11
C PHE A 109 -13.61 -18.37 16.58
N LEU A 110 -12.88 -17.37 17.10
CA LEU A 110 -12.58 -17.27 18.53
C LEU A 110 -13.86 -17.12 19.36
N ILE A 111 -14.79 -16.24 18.96
CA ILE A 111 -16.08 -16.09 19.66
C ILE A 111 -16.86 -17.41 19.61
N ARG A 112 -16.94 -18.05 18.43
CA ARG A 112 -17.59 -19.36 18.30
C ARG A 112 -16.99 -20.40 19.25
N PHE A 113 -15.66 -20.43 19.38
CA PHE A 113 -15.00 -21.31 20.35
C PHE A 113 -15.37 -20.97 21.80
N ILE A 114 -15.41 -19.70 22.17
CA ILE A 114 -15.76 -19.28 23.54
C ILE A 114 -17.18 -19.72 23.91
N VAL A 115 -18.13 -19.59 22.98
CA VAL A 115 -19.55 -19.92 23.20
C VAL A 115 -19.82 -21.43 23.16
N ASN A 116 -19.26 -22.13 22.17
CA ASN A 116 -19.62 -23.53 21.89
C ASN A 116 -18.57 -24.55 22.37
N LYS A 117 -17.37 -24.10 22.78
CA LYS A 117 -16.22 -24.94 23.15
C LYS A 117 -15.85 -25.97 22.06
N ASP A 118 -16.09 -25.60 20.81
CA ASP A 118 -15.89 -26.44 19.62
C ASP A 118 -14.41 -26.47 19.21
N GLY A 119 -13.80 -27.66 19.24
CA GLY A 119 -12.41 -27.89 18.84
C GLY A 119 -12.11 -27.46 17.39
N TYR A 120 -13.09 -27.58 16.48
CA TYR A 120 -12.93 -27.10 15.11
C TYR A 120 -12.77 -25.57 15.05
N ALA A 121 -13.52 -24.84 15.88
CA ALA A 121 -13.51 -23.39 15.89
C ALA A 121 -12.14 -22.83 16.33
N ILE A 122 -11.49 -23.43 17.33
CA ILE A 122 -10.15 -23.01 17.75
C ILE A 122 -9.09 -23.34 16.69
N CYS A 123 -9.17 -24.49 16.03
CA CYS A 123 -8.26 -24.82 14.92
C CYS A 123 -8.38 -23.81 13.76
N MET A 124 -9.60 -23.47 13.35
CA MET A 124 -9.83 -22.46 12.30
C MET A 124 -9.36 -21.07 12.72
N CYS A 125 -9.57 -20.67 13.97
CA CYS A 125 -9.04 -19.43 14.52
C CYS A 125 -7.51 -19.37 14.35
N ILE A 126 -6.79 -20.42 14.75
CA ILE A 126 -5.33 -20.49 14.65
C ILE A 126 -4.87 -20.39 13.18
N ILE A 127 -5.49 -21.14 12.27
CA ILE A 127 -5.15 -21.11 10.84
C ILE A 127 -5.31 -19.69 10.28
N LEU A 128 -6.40 -19.01 10.62
CA LEU A 128 -6.68 -17.65 10.15
C LEU A 128 -5.73 -16.62 10.75
N VAL A 129 -5.32 -16.77 12.02
CA VAL A 129 -4.27 -15.94 12.62
C VAL A 129 -2.95 -16.10 11.86
N VAL A 130 -2.53 -17.35 11.61
CA VAL A 130 -1.29 -17.63 10.86
C VAL A 130 -1.36 -17.06 9.45
N LEU A 131 -2.49 -17.22 8.77
CA LEU A 131 -2.71 -16.65 7.43
C LEU A 131 -2.65 -15.12 7.46
N SER A 132 -3.29 -14.48 8.44
CA SER A 132 -3.26 -13.03 8.60
C SER A 132 -1.84 -12.50 8.78
N LEU A 133 -1.04 -13.13 9.65
CA LEU A 133 0.37 -12.78 9.86
C LEU A 133 1.22 -13.00 8.61
N PHE A 134 0.99 -14.10 7.89
CA PHE A 134 1.68 -14.38 6.64
C PHE A 134 1.35 -13.34 5.56
N CYS A 135 0.08 -13.00 5.38
CA CYS A 135 -0.32 -11.94 4.44
C CYS A 135 0.26 -10.59 4.84
N TRP A 136 0.31 -10.27 6.13
CA TRP A 136 0.95 -9.03 6.60
C TRP A 136 2.44 -9.00 6.27
N TYR A 137 3.14 -10.12 6.43
CA TYR A 137 4.53 -10.25 5.99
C TYR A 137 4.68 -10.05 4.46
N LEU A 138 3.75 -10.58 3.66
CA LEU A 138 3.72 -10.33 2.20
C LEU A 138 3.52 -8.84 1.87
N VAL A 139 2.76 -8.08 2.68
CA VAL A 139 2.62 -6.61 2.51
C VAL A 139 3.99 -5.93 2.61
N GLU A 140 4.82 -6.30 3.60
CA GLU A 140 6.18 -5.72 3.72
C GLU A 140 7.08 -6.10 2.55
N LEU A 141 7.06 -7.37 2.11
CA LEU A 141 7.86 -7.82 0.96
C LEU A 141 7.45 -7.10 -0.33
N THR A 142 6.15 -7.03 -0.59
CA THR A 142 5.62 -6.36 -1.78
C THR A 142 5.84 -4.85 -1.73
N THR A 143 5.83 -4.22 -0.54
CA THR A 143 6.22 -2.81 -0.38
C THR A 143 7.67 -2.59 -0.79
N ARG A 144 8.60 -3.40 -0.28
CA ARG A 144 10.03 -3.30 -0.65
C ARG A 144 10.23 -3.51 -2.15
N LYS A 145 9.54 -4.49 -2.73
CA LYS A 145 9.60 -4.74 -4.17
C LYS A 145 9.00 -3.58 -4.97
N HIS A 146 7.93 -2.96 -4.49
CA HIS A 146 7.31 -1.80 -5.13
C HIS A 146 8.25 -0.58 -5.12
N ILE A 147 8.95 -0.35 -4.01
CA ILE A 147 10.00 0.68 -3.90
C ILE A 147 11.11 0.41 -4.93
N ALA A 148 11.64 -0.82 -4.98
CA ALA A 148 12.70 -1.18 -5.93
C ALA A 148 12.27 -0.97 -7.39
N LEU A 149 11.06 -1.40 -7.75
CA LEU A 149 10.53 -1.21 -9.11
C LEU A 149 10.29 0.28 -9.43
N SER A 150 9.83 1.07 -8.46
CA SER A 150 9.66 2.51 -8.63
C SER A 150 11.01 3.20 -8.82
N ASN A 151 12.06 2.77 -8.10
CA ASN A 151 13.41 3.29 -8.26
C ASN A 151 13.97 3.00 -9.66
N GLU A 152 13.70 1.81 -10.24
CA GLU A 152 14.08 1.52 -11.64
C GLU A 152 13.38 2.43 -12.67
N GLN A 153 12.17 2.92 -12.36
CA GLN A 153 11.48 3.93 -13.18
C GLN A 153 12.11 5.31 -12.98
N LEU A 154 12.42 5.67 -11.74
CA LEU A 154 13.04 6.94 -11.38
C LEU A 154 14.43 7.10 -11.99
N GLU A 155 15.26 6.06 -11.96
CA GLU A 155 16.56 6.06 -12.63
C GLU A 155 16.42 6.33 -14.13
N ALA A 156 15.44 5.71 -14.80
CA ALA A 156 15.18 5.95 -16.21
C ALA A 156 14.69 7.38 -16.48
N ILE A 157 13.82 7.93 -15.62
CA ILE A 157 13.38 9.34 -15.70
C ILE A 157 14.58 10.28 -15.53
N ILE A 158 15.44 10.04 -14.54
CA ILE A 158 16.62 10.88 -14.28
C ILE A 158 17.63 10.78 -15.43
N GLN A 159 17.79 9.62 -16.05
CA GLN A 159 18.72 9.44 -17.16
C GLN A 159 18.22 10.05 -18.47
N LEU A 160 16.94 9.90 -18.80
CA LEU A 160 16.38 10.27 -20.09
C LEU A 160 15.73 11.66 -20.10
N HIS A 161 15.16 12.08 -18.97
CA HIS A 161 14.30 13.26 -18.87
C HIS A 161 14.77 14.28 -17.83
N ARG A 162 16.07 14.28 -17.48
CA ARG A 162 16.61 15.15 -16.41
C ARG A 162 16.26 16.62 -16.58
N SER A 163 16.40 17.16 -17.80
CA SER A 163 16.16 18.58 -18.06
C SER A 163 14.69 18.95 -17.88
N ASP A 164 13.78 18.16 -18.48
CA ASP A 164 12.33 18.35 -18.37
C ASP A 164 11.86 18.17 -16.92
N LEU A 165 12.42 17.20 -16.20
CA LEU A 165 12.14 17.01 -14.77
C LEU A 165 12.50 18.26 -13.95
N GLY A 166 13.68 18.85 -14.17
CA GLY A 166 14.10 20.06 -13.48
C GLY A 166 13.22 21.27 -13.80
N GLU A 167 12.78 21.42 -15.06
CA GLU A 167 11.85 22.47 -15.46
C GLU A 167 10.49 22.33 -14.77
N LYS A 168 9.90 21.12 -14.81
CA LYS A 168 8.62 20.84 -14.13
C LYS A 168 8.70 21.08 -12.62
N ILE A 169 9.81 20.75 -11.97
CA ILE A 169 10.00 20.99 -10.53
C ILE A 169 10.08 22.49 -10.24
N ARG A 170 10.80 23.27 -11.04
CA ARG A 170 10.93 24.73 -10.83
C ARG A 170 9.61 25.48 -10.93
N VAL A 171 8.66 25.00 -11.73
CA VAL A 171 7.30 25.58 -11.86
C VAL A 171 6.43 25.34 -10.60
N LEU A 172 6.86 24.47 -9.67
CA LEU A 172 6.08 24.17 -8.45
C LEU A 172 6.25 25.18 -7.31
N ILE A 173 7.25 26.07 -7.42
CA ILE A 173 7.58 27.15 -6.50
C ILE A 173 7.06 28.46 -7.08
#